data_AF-A0A969ZI59-F1
#
_entry.id   AF-A0A969ZI59-F1
#
_cell.length_a   1.000
_cell.length_b   1.000
_cell.length_c   1.000
_cell.angle_alpha   90.00
_cell.angle_beta   90.00
_cell.angle_gamma   90.00
#
_symmetry.space_group_name_H-M   'P 1'
#
loop_
_entity.id
_entity.type
_entity.pdbx_description
1 polymer ?
#
loop_
_entity_poly.entity_id
_entity_poly.type
_entity_poly.pdbx_seq_one_letter_code
_entity_poly.pdbx_strand_id
1 'polypeptide(L)'
;MRFLIITGLSGAGKTVVANELEDIGFFCIDNMPSNLIPTFAEMALQLKQFENIAVVTDVRTKELYSGLGECLFQLEEMNIEFELLFLNASDETLSRRYVETRRAHPLALESDSPIKDAIAYERTLTNPIRELADHYIDTTNMTVPDLRRMVCSLFLKEKCATLKVTCISFGFKYGIPTESNIVLDVRFLPNPFYIETLSKKSGLDQEVKDYVLSFDETSEVFDKFSGLIKYLLPLYQGEGRSQLVVSIGCTGGKHRSVVLVEILTNLIKELGYDAIAIHRDIAKIL
;
A
#
# COMPACT_ATOMS: atom_id res chain seq x y z
N MET A 1 -19.75 8.01 8.21
CA MET A 1 -18.88 8.62 7.17
C MET A 1 -17.68 9.16 7.91
N ARG A 2 -16.45 8.81 7.52
CA ARG A 2 -15.25 9.35 8.15
C ARG A 2 -14.76 10.55 7.34
N PHE A 3 -14.74 11.73 7.95
CA PHE A 3 -14.28 12.97 7.31
C PHE A 3 -12.95 13.40 7.95
N LEU A 4 -11.86 13.24 7.22
CA LEU A 4 -10.52 13.53 7.69
C LEU A 4 -10.02 14.84 7.08
N ILE A 5 -9.60 15.78 7.91
CA ILE A 5 -8.94 17.02 7.47
C ILE A 5 -7.45 16.85 7.70
N ILE A 6 -6.64 17.06 6.66
CA ILE A 6 -5.19 16.91 6.70
C ILE A 6 -4.56 18.27 6.53
N THR A 7 -3.75 18.67 7.51
CA THR A 7 -3.00 19.91 7.46
C THR A 7 -1.64 19.74 8.14
N GLY A 8 -0.88 20.83 8.25
CA GLY A 8 0.46 20.84 8.83
C GLY A 8 1.45 21.61 7.99
N LEU A 9 2.72 21.55 8.39
CA LEU A 9 3.78 22.35 7.77
C LEU A 9 4.02 21.96 6.30
N SER A 10 4.43 22.93 5.50
CA SER A 10 4.79 22.71 4.11
C SER A 10 6.08 21.86 4.05
N GLY A 11 6.04 20.76 3.30
CA GLY A 11 7.13 19.77 3.28
C GLY A 11 7.08 18.69 4.38
N ALA A 12 6.05 18.70 5.25
CA ALA A 12 5.87 17.67 6.28
C ALA A 12 5.36 16.31 5.75
N GLY A 13 5.01 16.22 4.46
CA GLY A 13 4.60 14.96 3.83
C GLY A 13 3.09 14.82 3.55
N LYS A 14 2.33 15.92 3.56
CA LYS A 14 0.87 15.95 3.27
C LYS A 14 0.49 15.16 2.00
N THR A 15 1.22 15.35 0.90
CA THR A 15 0.99 14.61 -0.36
C THR A 15 1.22 13.11 -0.23
N VAL A 16 2.21 12.67 0.56
CA VAL A 16 2.47 11.25 0.79
C VAL A 16 1.31 10.63 1.57
N VAL A 17 0.81 11.35 2.58
CA VAL A 17 -0.34 10.91 3.38
C VAL A 17 -1.62 10.85 2.54
N ALA A 18 -1.88 11.85 1.71
CA ALA A 18 -3.04 11.88 0.84
C ALA A 18 -3.05 10.69 -0.15
N ASN A 19 -1.91 10.42 -0.80
CA ASN A 19 -1.78 9.28 -1.71
C ASN A 19 -1.99 7.94 -0.98
N GLU A 20 -1.42 7.80 0.22
CA GLU A 20 -1.59 6.59 1.02
C GLU A 20 -3.06 6.41 1.43
N LEU A 21 -3.76 7.49 1.79
CA LEU A 21 -5.19 7.47 2.11
C LEU A 21 -6.03 7.06 0.90
N GLU A 22 -5.70 7.52 -0.31
CA GLU A 22 -6.34 7.06 -1.55
C GLU A 22 -6.15 5.55 -1.75
N ASP A 23 -4.92 5.05 -1.57
CA ASP A 23 -4.58 3.63 -1.71
C ASP A 23 -5.39 2.74 -0.74
N ILE A 24 -5.77 3.29 0.42
CA ILE A 24 -6.56 2.58 1.43
C ILE A 24 -8.07 2.88 1.38
N GLY A 25 -8.53 3.57 0.33
CA GLY A 25 -9.95 3.72 0.00
C GLY A 25 -10.62 5.00 0.51
N PHE A 26 -9.85 6.04 0.86
CA PHE A 26 -10.40 7.39 1.06
C PHE A 26 -10.57 8.09 -0.28
N PHE A 27 -11.62 8.90 -0.39
CA PHE A 27 -11.73 9.91 -1.44
C PHE A 27 -10.95 11.16 -1.02
N CYS A 28 -9.77 11.37 -1.62
CA CYS A 28 -8.90 12.48 -1.28
C CYS A 28 -9.13 13.70 -2.18
N ILE A 29 -9.14 14.90 -1.59
CA ILE A 29 -9.12 16.18 -2.29
C ILE A 29 -7.88 16.95 -1.83
N ASP A 30 -7.00 17.28 -2.77
CA ASP A 30 -5.82 18.09 -2.46
C ASP A 30 -6.08 19.59 -2.64
N ASN A 31 -5.39 20.41 -1.84
CA ASN A 31 -5.40 21.87 -1.92
C ASN A 31 -6.81 22.51 -1.81
N MET A 32 -7.65 21.99 -0.92
CA MET A 32 -8.98 22.55 -0.69
C MET A 32 -8.89 23.83 0.17
N PRO A 33 -9.47 24.96 -0.28
CA PRO A 33 -9.60 26.16 0.54
C PRO A 33 -10.42 25.88 1.80
N SER A 34 -9.95 26.33 2.97
CA SER A 34 -10.57 26.02 4.26
C SER A 34 -12.02 26.50 4.37
N ASN A 35 -12.34 27.64 3.76
CA ASN A 35 -13.70 28.19 3.70
C ASN A 35 -14.71 27.36 2.88
N LEU A 36 -14.24 26.44 2.02
CA LEU A 36 -15.12 25.57 1.23
C LEU A 36 -15.35 24.19 1.86
N ILE A 37 -14.58 23.85 2.90
CA ILE A 37 -14.68 22.55 3.57
C ILE A 37 -16.08 22.31 4.17
N PRO A 38 -16.72 23.27 4.88
CA PRO A 38 -18.04 23.05 5.48
C PRO A 38 -19.11 22.75 4.43
N THR A 39 -19.16 23.57 3.37
CA THR A 39 -20.09 23.38 2.24
C THR A 39 -19.89 22.02 1.58
N PHE A 40 -18.64 21.60 1.39
CA PHE A 40 -18.34 20.30 0.80
C PHE A 40 -18.74 19.14 1.71
N ALA A 41 -18.46 19.24 3.01
CA ALA A 41 -18.82 18.23 4.00
C ALA A 41 -20.34 18.03 4.08
N GLU A 42 -21.12 19.11 4.04
CA GLU A 42 -22.58 19.06 3.99
C GLU A 42 -23.09 18.34 2.73
N MET A 43 -22.55 18.69 1.55
CA MET A 43 -22.90 18.03 0.30
C MET A 43 -22.56 16.53 0.32
N ALA A 44 -21.39 16.18 0.84
CA ALA A 44 -20.94 14.79 0.93
C ALA A 44 -21.86 13.94 1.82
N LEU A 45 -22.31 14.49 2.95
CA LEU A 45 -23.28 13.84 3.85
C LEU A 45 -24.62 13.58 3.16
N GLN A 46 -25.10 14.53 2.35
CA GLN A 46 -26.37 14.39 1.64
C GLN A 46 -26.30 13.33 0.53
N LEU A 47 -25.22 13.33 -0.25
CA LEU A 47 -25.05 12.44 -1.39
C LEU A 47 -24.77 10.99 -0.98
N LYS A 48 -24.19 10.76 0.22
CA LYS A 48 -23.81 9.43 0.75
C LYS A 48 -23.00 8.56 -0.23
N GLN A 49 -22.28 9.21 -1.15
CA GLN A 49 -21.56 8.54 -2.22
C GLN A 49 -20.20 7.99 -1.75
N PHE A 50 -19.63 8.58 -0.70
CA PHE A 50 -18.31 8.22 -0.17
C PHE A 50 -18.41 7.86 1.31
N GLU A 51 -17.81 6.73 1.70
CA GLU A 51 -17.77 6.31 3.11
C GLU A 51 -16.65 7.03 3.89
N ASN A 52 -15.51 7.24 3.23
CA ASN A 52 -14.31 7.87 3.79
C ASN A 52 -13.83 8.99 2.88
N ILE A 53 -13.67 10.19 3.43
CA ILE A 53 -13.24 11.39 2.70
C ILE A 53 -12.03 11.97 3.42
N ALA A 54 -11.03 12.37 2.67
CA ALA A 54 -9.87 13.09 3.18
C ALA A 54 -9.70 14.41 2.42
N VAL A 55 -9.57 15.51 3.14
CA VAL A 55 -9.39 16.84 2.56
C VAL A 55 -8.05 17.38 3.02
N VAL A 56 -7.13 17.59 2.08
CA VAL A 56 -5.87 18.25 2.34
C VAL A 56 -6.07 19.74 2.19
N THR A 57 -5.73 20.47 3.24
CA THR A 57 -5.77 21.92 3.25
C THR A 57 -4.42 22.45 3.69
N ASP A 58 -3.89 23.32 2.85
CA ASP A 58 -2.58 23.92 3.05
C ASP A 58 -2.77 25.38 3.40
N VAL A 59 -1.98 25.84 4.36
CA VAL A 59 -2.20 27.15 4.94
C VAL A 59 -1.36 28.16 4.16
N ARG A 60 -1.76 28.36 2.90
CA ARG A 60 -0.96 29.06 1.88
C ARG A 60 -1.09 30.57 1.88
N THR A 61 -1.92 31.16 2.73
CA THR A 61 -2.15 32.62 2.72
C THR A 61 -2.64 33.09 4.09
N LYS A 62 -2.19 34.26 4.57
CA LYS A 62 -2.52 34.79 5.92
C LYS A 62 -4.02 34.82 6.24
N GLU A 63 -4.86 35.00 5.22
CA GLU A 63 -6.33 35.05 5.33
C GLU A 63 -6.98 33.66 5.51
N LEU A 64 -6.32 32.58 5.09
CA LEU A 64 -6.81 31.20 5.22
C LEU A 64 -6.46 30.56 6.59
N TYR A 65 -5.52 31.13 7.35
CA TYR A 65 -5.12 30.65 8.68
C TYR A 65 -6.21 30.84 9.74
N SER A 66 -6.83 32.03 9.80
CA SER A 66 -8.02 32.25 10.64
C SER A 66 -9.19 31.39 10.17
N GLY A 67 -9.28 31.16 8.86
CA GLY A 67 -10.35 30.40 8.24
C GLY A 67 -10.39 28.92 8.63
N LEU A 68 -9.26 28.26 8.95
CA LEU A 68 -9.31 26.85 9.34
C LEU A 68 -9.94 26.66 10.72
N GLY A 69 -9.53 27.44 11.72
CA GLY A 69 -10.13 27.35 13.06
C GLY A 69 -11.64 27.64 13.03
N GLU A 70 -12.04 28.69 12.31
CA GLU A 70 -13.45 29.03 12.07
C GLU A 70 -14.19 27.92 11.31
N CYS A 71 -13.56 27.30 10.31
CA CYS A 71 -14.12 26.16 9.59
C CYS A 71 -14.36 24.96 10.50
N LEU A 72 -13.41 24.62 11.38
CA LEU A 72 -13.59 23.50 12.31
C LEU A 72 -14.77 23.77 13.25
N PHE A 73 -14.88 24.99 13.77
CA PHE A 73 -16.02 25.39 14.58
C PHE A 73 -17.36 25.32 13.83
N GLN A 74 -17.40 25.75 12.57
CA GLN A 74 -18.60 25.63 11.72
C GLN A 74 -19.01 24.17 11.50
N LEU A 75 -18.04 23.26 11.29
CA LEU A 75 -18.31 21.83 11.17
C LEU A 75 -18.92 21.26 12.46
N GLU A 76 -18.42 21.68 13.62
CA GLU A 76 -19.00 21.32 14.92
C GLU A 76 -20.44 21.83 15.07
N GLU A 77 -20.71 23.10 14.74
CA GLU A 77 -22.07 23.67 14.78
C GLU A 77 -23.05 22.94 13.85
N MET A 78 -22.55 22.45 12.71
CA MET A 78 -23.31 21.64 11.75
C MET A 78 -23.51 20.18 12.21
N ASN A 79 -22.97 19.78 13.36
CA ASN A 79 -22.93 18.40 13.88
C ASN A 79 -22.30 17.41 12.88
N ILE A 80 -21.27 17.84 12.16
CA ILE A 80 -20.50 16.98 11.26
C ILE A 80 -19.33 16.40 12.05
N GLU A 81 -19.30 15.07 12.20
CA GLU A 81 -18.13 14.39 12.79
C GLU A 81 -16.93 14.46 11.84
N PHE A 82 -15.81 14.97 12.32
CA PHE A 82 -14.54 15.01 11.60
C PHE A 82 -13.36 14.61 12.49
N GLU A 83 -12.24 14.27 11.87
CA GLU A 83 -10.94 14.09 12.52
C GLU A 83 -9.92 15.03 11.86
N LEU A 84 -9.04 15.64 12.65
CA LEU A 84 -7.96 16.50 12.19
C LEU A 84 -6.59 15.81 12.34
N LEU A 85 -5.90 15.63 11.22
CA LEU A 85 -4.53 15.14 11.18
C LEU A 85 -3.55 16.30 10.92
N PHE A 86 -2.63 16.51 11.86
CA PHE A 86 -1.58 17.50 11.76
C PHE A 86 -0.20 16.85 11.52
N LEU A 87 0.45 17.24 10.43
CA LEU A 87 1.80 16.79 10.06
C LEU A 87 2.87 17.81 10.43
N ASN A 88 3.89 17.37 11.14
CA ASN A 88 5.04 18.19 11.53
C ASN A 88 6.36 17.59 11.06
N ALA A 89 7.41 18.41 11.02
CA ALA A 89 8.80 18.00 11.00
C ALA A 89 9.67 19.14 11.58
N SER A 90 10.90 18.86 11.98
CA SER A 90 11.86 19.88 12.42
C SER A 90 12.25 20.84 11.28
N ASP A 91 12.61 22.07 11.65
CA ASP A 91 12.98 23.13 10.71
C ASP A 91 14.19 22.73 9.86
N GLU A 92 15.16 22.01 10.45
CA GLU A 92 16.31 21.47 9.73
C GLU A 92 15.88 20.44 8.68
N THR A 93 14.94 19.57 9.03
CA THR A 93 14.44 18.53 8.12
C THR A 93 13.65 19.12 6.97
N LEU A 94 12.76 20.08 7.25
CA LEU A 94 12.00 20.79 6.23
C LEU A 94 12.94 21.53 5.28
N SER A 95 13.91 22.28 5.81
CA SER A 95 14.92 22.96 5.02
C SER A 95 15.67 22.00 4.09
N ARG A 96 16.10 20.84 4.60
CA ARG A 96 16.76 19.81 3.79
C ARG A 96 15.85 19.28 2.67
N ARG A 97 14.60 18.95 2.98
CA ARG A 97 13.62 18.45 1.99
C ARG A 97 13.36 19.45 0.86
N TYR A 98 13.31 20.75 1.16
CA TYR A 98 13.16 21.78 0.14
C TYR A 98 14.38 21.88 -0.79
N VAL A 99 15.59 21.76 -0.24
CA VAL A 99 16.84 21.71 -1.03
C VAL A 99 16.86 20.47 -1.93
N GLU A 100 16.51 19.30 -1.40
CA GLU A 100 16.51 18.03 -2.14
C GLU A 100 15.47 18.02 -3.26
N THR A 101 14.25 18.49 -2.99
CA THR A 101 13.15 18.51 -3.97
C THR A 101 13.24 19.67 -4.95
N ARG A 102 14.12 20.65 -4.70
CA ARG A 102 14.23 21.92 -5.45
C ARG A 102 12.90 22.67 -5.60
N ARG A 103 11.95 22.42 -4.70
CA ARG A 103 10.67 23.13 -4.67
C ARG A 103 10.85 24.44 -3.93
N ALA A 104 10.07 25.45 -4.31
CA ALA A 104 10.01 26.69 -3.55
C ALA A 104 9.05 26.53 -2.36
N HIS A 105 9.40 27.13 -1.22
CA HIS A 105 8.47 27.22 -0.09
C HIS A 105 7.39 28.27 -0.39
N PRO A 106 6.08 27.97 -0.23
CA PRO A 106 5.00 28.89 -0.60
C PRO A 106 5.16 30.29 0.00
N LEU A 107 5.39 30.39 1.30
CA LEU A 107 5.58 31.68 1.98
C LEU A 107 6.91 32.38 1.65
N ALA A 108 7.95 31.66 1.22
CA ALA A 108 9.20 32.29 0.82
C ALA A 108 9.05 33.04 -0.52
N LEU A 109 8.15 32.58 -1.39
CA LEU A 109 7.82 33.25 -2.66
C LEU A 109 7.06 34.56 -2.44
N GLU A 110 6.23 34.64 -1.40
CA GLU A 110 5.41 35.83 -1.13
C GLU A 110 6.21 36.95 -0.44
N SER A 111 7.20 36.60 0.40
CA SER A 111 7.91 37.56 1.23
C SER A 111 9.40 37.74 0.90
N ASP A 112 9.88 37.13 -0.20
CA ASP A 112 11.29 37.15 -0.64
C ASP A 112 12.28 36.82 0.50
N SER A 113 11.85 35.94 1.41
CA SER A 113 12.53 35.65 2.67
C SER A 113 13.30 34.32 2.59
N PRO A 114 14.40 34.16 3.36
CA PRO A 114 15.08 32.88 3.49
C PRO A 114 14.11 31.75 3.89
N ILE A 115 14.30 30.56 3.33
CA ILE A 115 13.46 29.37 3.61
C ILE A 115 13.30 29.11 5.11
N LYS A 116 14.35 29.33 5.91
CA LYS A 116 14.31 29.16 7.37
C LYS A 116 13.30 30.09 8.04
N ASP A 117 13.28 31.36 7.63
CA ASP A 117 12.37 32.36 8.22
C ASP A 117 10.93 32.07 7.81
N ALA A 118 10.72 31.62 6.57
CA ALA A 118 9.41 31.20 6.07
C ALA A 118 8.86 29.98 6.84
N ILE A 119 9.69 28.97 7.12
CA ILE A 119 9.31 27.80 7.93
C ILE A 119 8.99 28.21 9.37
N ALA A 120 9.83 29.04 9.98
CA ALA A 120 9.60 29.52 11.35
C ALA A 120 8.29 30.31 11.46
N TYR A 121 8.01 31.16 10.45
CA TYR A 121 6.76 31.90 10.38
C TYR A 121 5.54 30.99 10.13
N GLU A 122 5.65 29.98 9.26
CA GLU A 122 4.58 28.98 9.08
C GLU A 122 4.27 28.24 10.40
N ARG A 123 5.31 27.90 11.16
CA ARG A 123 5.16 27.22 12.46
C ARG A 123 4.41 28.07 13.48
N THR A 124 4.71 29.37 13.58
CA THR A 124 3.98 30.24 14.52
C THR A 124 2.50 30.33 14.15
N LEU A 125 2.19 30.34 12.86
CA LEU A 125 0.81 30.41 12.37
C LEU A 125 0.04 29.09 12.51
N THR A 126 0.70 27.94 12.36
CA THR A 126 0.06 26.62 12.42
C THR A 126 -0.02 26.05 13.84
N ASN A 127 0.72 26.60 14.80
CA ASN A 127 0.73 26.16 16.20
C ASN A 127 -0.66 26.09 16.87
N PRO A 128 -1.58 27.05 16.69
CA PRO A 128 -2.92 26.96 17.27
C PRO A 128 -3.72 25.76 16.71
N ILE A 129 -3.59 25.49 15.41
CA ILE A 129 -4.26 24.36 14.75
C ILE A 129 -3.72 23.02 15.26
N ARG A 130 -2.40 22.97 15.54
CA ARG A 130 -1.76 21.78 16.12
C ARG A 130 -2.40 21.36 17.44
N GLU A 131 -2.88 22.31 18.25
CA GLU A 131 -3.51 22.02 19.54
C GLU A 131 -4.94 21.46 19.39
N LEU A 132 -5.57 21.67 18.23
CA LEU A 132 -6.89 21.14 17.89
C LEU A 132 -6.84 19.77 17.21
N ALA A 133 -5.64 19.24 16.95
CA ALA A 133 -5.47 18.03 16.14
C ALA A 133 -5.78 16.76 16.94
N ASP A 134 -6.64 15.90 16.40
CA ASP A 134 -6.91 14.55 16.92
C ASP A 134 -5.70 13.63 16.73
N HIS A 135 -5.03 13.77 15.59
CA HIS A 135 -3.85 12.99 15.23
C HIS A 135 -2.67 13.92 14.95
N TYR A 136 -1.51 13.59 15.53
CA TYR A 136 -0.28 14.32 15.32
C TYR A 136 0.83 13.36 14.87
N ILE A 137 1.45 13.66 13.73
CA ILE A 137 2.57 12.87 13.20
C ILE A 137 3.80 13.76 13.03
N ASP A 138 4.87 13.44 13.76
CA ASP A 138 6.18 14.03 13.54
C ASP A 138 6.99 13.20 12.53
N THR A 139 7.21 13.77 11.35
CA THR A 139 7.92 13.14 10.24
C THR A 139 9.42 13.44 10.21
N THR A 140 9.98 14.08 11.25
CA THR A 140 11.39 14.51 11.32
C THR A 140 12.38 13.40 10.95
N ASN A 141 12.20 12.22 11.53
CA ASN A 141 13.10 11.07 11.35
C ASN A 141 12.43 9.93 10.55
N MET A 142 11.36 10.24 9.82
CA MET A 142 10.63 9.24 9.05
C MET A 142 11.06 9.23 7.59
N THR A 143 11.25 8.04 7.05
CA THR A 143 11.30 7.83 5.60
C THR A 143 9.88 7.80 5.02
N VAL A 144 9.74 7.91 3.69
CA VAL A 144 8.43 7.78 3.02
C VAL A 144 7.74 6.45 3.37
N PRO A 145 8.42 5.29 3.34
CA PRO A 145 7.83 4.03 3.81
C PRO A 145 7.38 4.04 5.28
N ASP A 146 8.13 4.68 6.19
CA ASP A 146 7.73 4.79 7.60
C ASP A 146 6.44 5.60 7.76
N LEU A 147 6.34 6.73 7.05
CA LEU A 147 5.14 7.57 7.07
C LEU A 147 3.93 6.83 6.51
N ARG A 148 4.08 6.09 5.40
CA ARG A 148 3.02 5.25 4.83
C ARG A 148 2.51 4.21 5.82
N ARG A 149 3.43 3.48 6.48
CA ARG A 149 3.11 2.53 7.54
C ARG A 149 2.34 3.17 8.70
N MET A 150 2.74 4.37 9.11
CA MET A 150 2.06 5.10 10.19
C MET A 150 0.64 5.54 9.79
N VAL A 151 0.44 6.01 8.56
CA VAL A 151 -0.89 6.40 8.05
C VAL A 151 -1.79 5.16 7.97
N CYS A 152 -1.27 4.05 7.44
CA CYS A 152 -1.95 2.76 7.48
C CYS A 152 -2.34 2.40 8.92
N SER A 153 -1.42 2.40 9.89
CA SER A 153 -1.76 1.97 11.25
C SER A 153 -2.83 2.83 11.93
N LEU A 154 -2.90 4.13 11.63
CA LEU A 154 -3.87 5.07 12.21
C LEU A 154 -5.25 4.99 11.54
N PHE A 155 -5.28 4.93 10.21
CA PHE A 155 -6.53 5.12 9.46
C PHE A 155 -7.14 3.81 8.96
N LEU A 156 -6.38 2.73 9.00
CA LEU A 156 -6.79 1.40 8.58
C LEU A 156 -7.15 0.55 9.80
N LYS A 157 -8.45 0.41 10.11
CA LYS A 157 -8.90 -0.56 11.13
C LYS A 157 -8.83 -1.97 10.54
N GLU A 158 -8.04 -2.84 11.17
CA GLU A 158 -7.87 -4.31 11.01
C GLU A 158 -7.56 -4.89 9.61
N LYS A 159 -7.75 -4.15 8.52
CA LYS A 159 -7.40 -4.62 7.17
C LYS A 159 -6.19 -3.87 6.64
N CYS A 160 -4.98 -4.22 7.10
CA CYS A 160 -3.75 -3.98 6.32
C CYS A 160 -4.09 -4.17 4.85
N ALA A 161 -3.68 -3.22 3.98
CA ALA A 161 -3.81 -3.36 2.54
C ALA A 161 -3.40 -4.79 2.19
N THR A 162 -4.38 -5.63 1.88
CA THR A 162 -4.18 -7.08 1.92
C THR A 162 -3.25 -7.40 0.78
N LEU A 163 -2.01 -7.80 1.09
CA LEU A 163 -1.05 -8.24 0.09
C LEU A 163 -1.72 -9.30 -0.77
N LYS A 164 -1.98 -8.98 -2.04
CA LYS A 164 -2.54 -9.93 -2.99
C LYS A 164 -1.41 -10.78 -3.56
N VAL A 165 -1.52 -12.10 -3.42
CA VAL A 165 -0.48 -13.03 -3.87
C VAL A 165 -0.95 -13.80 -5.11
N THR A 166 -0.24 -13.64 -6.21
CA THR A 166 -0.48 -14.40 -7.43
C THR A 166 0.56 -15.51 -7.53
N CYS A 167 0.12 -16.76 -7.49
CA CYS A 167 0.98 -17.92 -7.70
C CYS A 167 0.87 -18.40 -9.14
N ILE A 168 1.99 -18.42 -9.88
CA ILE A 168 1.99 -18.76 -11.32
C ILE A 168 2.75 -20.05 -11.56
N SER A 169 2.12 -21.04 -12.18
CA SER A 169 2.85 -22.19 -12.71
C SER A 169 3.19 -21.96 -14.18
N PHE A 170 4.45 -22.19 -14.55
CA PHE A 170 4.89 -21.97 -15.93
C PHE A 170 5.89 -23.04 -16.42
N GLY A 171 6.11 -23.06 -17.73
CA GLY A 171 7.14 -23.86 -18.39
C GLY A 171 8.36 -23.03 -18.78
N PHE A 172 9.55 -23.42 -18.35
CA PHE A 172 10.80 -22.74 -18.74
C PHE A 172 11.02 -22.74 -20.26
N LYS A 173 10.49 -23.73 -20.98
CA LYS A 173 10.55 -23.74 -22.46
C LYS A 173 9.80 -22.57 -23.11
N TYR A 174 8.93 -21.89 -22.36
CA TYR A 174 8.17 -20.72 -22.79
C TYR A 174 8.63 -19.41 -22.12
N GLY A 175 9.77 -19.42 -21.41
CA GLY A 175 10.32 -18.26 -20.70
C GLY A 175 9.68 -18.01 -19.33
N ILE A 176 10.37 -17.24 -18.48
CA ILE A 176 9.89 -16.85 -17.15
C ILE A 176 8.81 -15.78 -17.30
N PRO A 177 7.68 -15.81 -16.54
CA PRO A 177 6.70 -14.73 -16.55
C PRO A 177 7.37 -13.42 -16.13
N THR A 178 7.19 -12.36 -16.93
CA THR A 178 7.86 -11.06 -16.74
C THR A 178 7.50 -10.35 -15.45
N GLU A 179 6.32 -10.67 -14.92
CA GLU A 179 5.74 -10.14 -13.70
C GLU A 179 6.23 -10.86 -12.42
N SER A 180 7.07 -11.90 -12.56
CA SER A 180 7.52 -12.70 -11.41
C SER A 180 8.41 -11.90 -10.47
N ASN A 181 8.11 -11.93 -9.16
CA ASN A 181 9.00 -11.39 -8.13
C ASN A 181 9.91 -12.48 -7.54
N ILE A 182 9.35 -13.67 -7.32
CA ILE A 182 10.06 -14.86 -6.83
C ILE A 182 9.88 -15.98 -7.85
N VAL A 183 10.95 -16.70 -8.19
CA VAL A 183 10.90 -17.83 -9.12
C VAL A 183 11.57 -19.05 -8.50
N LEU A 184 10.84 -20.18 -8.43
CA LEU A 184 11.39 -21.48 -8.05
C LEU A 184 11.47 -22.40 -9.28
N ASP A 185 12.67 -22.92 -9.56
CA ASP A 185 12.85 -23.99 -10.53
C ASP A 185 12.64 -25.36 -9.88
N VAL A 186 11.75 -26.18 -10.43
CA VAL A 186 11.46 -27.54 -9.93
C VAL A 186 11.72 -28.62 -10.99
N ARG A 187 12.54 -28.31 -12.01
CA ARG A 187 12.90 -29.26 -13.08
C ARG A 187 13.70 -30.48 -12.59
N PHE A 188 14.34 -30.36 -11.42
CA PHE A 188 15.09 -31.46 -10.79
C PHE A 188 14.20 -32.51 -10.11
N LEU A 189 12.93 -32.20 -9.84
CA LEU A 189 12.01 -33.16 -9.20
C LEU A 189 11.62 -34.31 -10.16
N PRO A 190 11.24 -35.49 -9.65
CA PRO A 190 10.81 -36.63 -10.44
C PRO A 190 9.73 -36.27 -11.47
N ASN A 191 9.94 -36.69 -12.72
CA ASN A 191 9.17 -36.19 -13.85
C ASN A 191 8.03 -37.16 -14.25
N PRO A 192 6.75 -36.83 -14.04
CA PRO A 192 5.62 -37.69 -14.42
C PRO A 192 5.46 -37.86 -15.92
N PHE A 193 6.13 -37.05 -16.74
CA PHE A 193 6.03 -37.12 -18.21
C PHE A 193 6.48 -38.48 -18.78
N TYR A 194 7.40 -39.19 -18.12
CA TYR A 194 7.88 -40.50 -18.58
C TYR A 194 6.92 -41.66 -18.28
N ILE A 195 5.82 -41.39 -17.56
CA ILE A 195 4.80 -42.37 -17.25
C ILE A 195 3.64 -42.15 -18.23
N GLU A 196 3.40 -43.13 -19.10
CA GLU A 196 2.44 -43.01 -20.21
C GLU A 196 1.04 -42.58 -19.72
N THR A 197 0.58 -43.15 -18.61
CA THR A 197 -0.73 -42.85 -18.00
C THR A 197 -0.83 -41.44 -17.43
N LEU A 198 0.29 -40.83 -17.03
CA LEU A 198 0.34 -39.48 -16.44
C LEU A 198 0.71 -38.40 -17.46
N SER A 199 1.39 -38.76 -18.55
CA SER A 199 1.93 -37.82 -19.56
C SER A 199 0.89 -36.87 -20.16
N LYS A 200 -0.35 -37.36 -20.34
CA LYS A 200 -1.47 -36.60 -20.91
C LYS A 200 -2.24 -35.79 -19.87
N LYS A 201 -2.08 -36.11 -18.59
CA LYS A 201 -2.73 -35.42 -17.47
C LYS A 201 -2.03 -34.11 -17.14
N SER A 202 -2.54 -33.41 -16.15
CA SER A 202 -2.01 -32.14 -15.63
C SER A 202 -1.83 -32.23 -14.12
N GLY A 203 -1.14 -31.26 -13.52
CA GLY A 203 -1.01 -31.20 -12.07
C GLY A 203 -2.32 -30.93 -11.31
N LEU A 204 -3.42 -30.67 -12.01
CA LEU A 204 -4.77 -30.60 -11.43
C LEU A 204 -5.39 -31.99 -11.24
N ASP A 205 -4.89 -33.00 -11.95
CA ASP A 205 -5.37 -34.37 -11.85
C ASP A 205 -4.77 -35.06 -10.60
N GLN A 206 -5.63 -35.69 -9.81
CA GLN A 206 -5.24 -36.30 -8.54
C GLN A 206 -4.08 -37.30 -8.69
N GLU A 207 -4.06 -38.11 -9.75
CA GLU A 207 -2.98 -39.07 -9.99
C GLU A 207 -1.61 -38.42 -10.20
N VAL A 208 -1.56 -37.25 -10.86
CA VAL A 208 -0.30 -36.51 -11.05
C VAL A 208 0.13 -35.88 -9.74
N LYS A 209 -0.83 -35.36 -8.96
CA LYS A 209 -0.58 -34.82 -7.63
C LYS A 209 -0.01 -35.89 -6.69
N ASP A 210 -0.66 -37.05 -6.62
CA ASP A 210 -0.22 -38.19 -5.79
C ASP A 210 1.18 -38.65 -6.19
N TYR A 211 1.45 -38.77 -7.50
CA TYR A 211 2.77 -39.11 -8.00
C TYR A 211 3.82 -38.09 -7.56
N VAL A 212 3.58 -36.79 -7.80
CA VAL A 212 4.55 -35.72 -7.48
C VAL A 212 4.82 -35.66 -5.97
N LEU A 213 3.80 -35.86 -5.13
CA LEU A 213 3.90 -35.83 -3.67
C LEU A 213 4.38 -37.13 -3.04
N SER A 214 4.48 -38.23 -3.80
CA SER A 214 4.99 -39.51 -3.29
C SER A 214 6.50 -39.51 -3.00
N PHE A 215 7.22 -38.46 -3.41
CA PHE A 215 8.65 -38.34 -3.25
C PHE A 215 9.00 -37.41 -2.08
N ASP A 216 9.84 -37.91 -1.16
CA ASP A 216 10.28 -37.15 0.01
C ASP A 216 11.00 -35.85 -0.38
N GLU A 217 11.77 -35.87 -1.48
CA GLU A 217 12.48 -34.68 -1.96
C GLU A 217 11.52 -33.57 -2.42
N THR A 218 10.37 -33.93 -2.99
CA THR A 218 9.33 -32.95 -3.35
C THR A 218 8.82 -32.25 -2.09
N SER A 219 8.48 -33.03 -1.07
CA SER A 219 7.95 -32.51 0.19
C SER A 219 8.98 -31.64 0.91
N GLU A 220 10.23 -32.09 1.04
CA GLU A 220 11.28 -31.35 1.74
C GLU A 220 11.61 -30.02 1.06
N VAL A 221 11.69 -30.00 -0.28
CA VAL A 221 11.93 -28.78 -1.04
C VAL A 221 10.75 -27.82 -0.90
N PHE A 222 9.52 -28.34 -0.99
CA PHE A 222 8.33 -27.53 -0.87
C PHE A 222 8.19 -26.93 0.54
N ASP A 223 8.51 -27.69 1.59
CA ASP A 223 8.49 -27.20 2.97
C ASP A 223 9.49 -26.08 3.20
N LYS A 224 10.72 -26.22 2.70
CA LYS A 224 11.73 -25.16 2.77
C LYS A 224 11.30 -23.90 2.02
N PHE A 225 10.78 -24.07 0.80
CA PHE A 225 10.35 -22.95 -0.02
C PHE A 225 9.12 -22.26 0.58
N SER A 226 8.10 -23.01 0.96
CA SER A 226 6.90 -22.47 1.59
C SER A 226 7.19 -21.85 2.96
N GLY A 227 8.15 -22.37 3.72
CA GLY A 227 8.69 -21.75 4.93
C GLY A 227 9.31 -20.39 4.67
N LEU A 228 10.09 -20.26 3.58
CA LEU A 228 10.60 -18.96 3.14
C LEU A 228 9.46 -18.01 2.75
N ILE A 229 8.46 -18.47 1.98
CA ILE A 229 7.31 -17.64 1.60
C ILE A 229 6.56 -17.15 2.85
N LYS A 230 6.27 -18.04 3.82
CA LYS A 230 5.64 -17.68 5.11
C LYS A 230 6.37 -16.55 5.81
N TYR A 231 7.71 -16.61 5.83
CA TYR A 231 8.53 -15.58 6.45
C TYR A 231 8.50 -14.25 5.68
N LEU A 232 8.48 -14.30 4.34
CA LEU A 232 8.53 -13.12 3.49
C LEU A 232 7.19 -12.37 3.39
N LEU A 233 6.05 -13.05 3.46
CA LEU A 233 4.72 -12.44 3.34
C LEU A 233 4.51 -11.23 4.28
N PRO A 234 4.73 -11.32 5.61
CA PRO A 234 4.57 -10.17 6.50
C PRO A 234 5.60 -9.06 6.23
N LEU A 235 6.80 -9.40 5.72
CA LEU A 235 7.82 -8.42 5.38
C LEU A 235 7.44 -7.61 4.13
N TYR A 236 6.92 -8.27 3.09
CA TYR A 236 6.41 -7.59 1.91
C TYR A 236 5.20 -6.71 2.24
N GLN A 237 4.29 -7.20 3.09
CA GLN A 237 3.17 -6.40 3.56
C GLN A 237 3.65 -5.19 4.38
N GLY A 238 4.66 -5.37 5.25
CA GLY A 238 5.26 -4.28 6.03
C GLY A 238 6.04 -3.26 5.19
N GLU A 239 6.55 -3.65 4.02
CA GLU A 239 7.12 -2.72 3.03
C GLU A 239 6.04 -1.85 2.34
N GLY A 240 4.76 -2.22 2.47
CA GLY A 240 3.64 -1.57 1.79
C GLY A 240 3.41 -2.07 0.37
N ARG A 241 3.85 -3.30 0.04
CA ARG A 241 3.52 -3.89 -1.27
C ARG A 241 2.07 -4.33 -1.31
N SER A 242 1.36 -3.92 -2.36
CA SER A 242 -0.01 -4.35 -2.63
C SER A 242 -0.09 -5.70 -3.36
N GLN A 243 0.97 -6.11 -4.06
CA GLN A 243 1.02 -7.34 -4.86
C GLN A 243 2.36 -8.09 -4.73
N LEU A 244 2.28 -9.42 -4.72
CA LEU A 244 3.42 -10.32 -4.80
C LEU A 244 3.14 -11.44 -5.82
N VAL A 245 4.05 -11.65 -6.76
CA VAL A 245 3.97 -12.75 -7.74
C VAL A 245 5.03 -13.80 -7.46
N VAL A 246 4.58 -15.02 -7.13
CA VAL A 246 5.43 -16.18 -6.88
C VAL A 246 5.25 -17.20 -8.00
N SER A 247 6.29 -17.43 -8.77
CA SER A 247 6.25 -18.31 -9.94
C SER A 247 7.01 -19.61 -9.69
N ILE A 248 6.40 -20.75 -10.01
CA ILE A 248 7.07 -22.06 -9.97
C ILE A 248 7.15 -22.62 -11.39
N GLY A 249 8.37 -22.97 -11.81
CA GLY A 249 8.66 -23.40 -13.17
C GLY A 249 9.06 -24.87 -13.26
N CYS A 250 8.44 -25.62 -14.16
CA CYS A 250 9.00 -26.90 -14.63
C CYS A 250 9.31 -26.78 -16.13
N THR A 251 9.69 -27.86 -16.83
CA THR A 251 10.05 -27.74 -18.26
C THR A 251 8.88 -27.28 -19.12
N GLY A 252 7.73 -27.96 -19.00
CA GLY A 252 6.55 -27.73 -19.85
C GLY A 252 5.40 -26.96 -19.19
N GLY A 253 5.45 -26.71 -17.88
CA GLY A 253 4.41 -25.96 -17.17
C GLY A 253 3.08 -26.70 -16.96
N LYS A 254 3.09 -28.03 -17.01
CA LYS A 254 1.87 -28.86 -17.00
C LYS A 254 1.67 -29.74 -15.76
N HIS A 255 2.75 -30.23 -15.15
CA HIS A 255 2.68 -31.25 -14.08
C HIS A 255 3.21 -30.71 -12.73
N ARG A 256 4.53 -30.85 -12.49
CA ARG A 256 5.20 -30.51 -11.21
C ARG A 256 4.90 -29.10 -10.74
N SER A 257 5.07 -28.09 -11.61
CA SER A 257 4.83 -26.70 -11.21
C SER A 257 3.36 -26.41 -10.90
N VAL A 258 2.42 -27.03 -11.62
CA VAL A 258 0.98 -26.88 -11.38
C VAL A 258 0.62 -27.42 -10.00
N VAL A 259 1.09 -28.63 -9.66
CA VAL A 259 0.85 -29.25 -8.33
C VAL A 259 1.33 -28.34 -7.20
N LEU A 260 2.58 -27.87 -7.27
CA LEU A 260 3.16 -27.07 -6.19
C LEU A 260 2.53 -25.66 -6.08
N VAL A 261 2.07 -25.09 -7.19
CA VAL A 261 1.36 -23.80 -7.18
C VAL A 261 0.00 -23.91 -6.51
N GLU A 262 -0.75 -24.98 -6.75
CA GLU A 262 -2.03 -25.21 -6.08
C GLU A 262 -1.85 -25.34 -4.56
N ILE A 263 -0.85 -26.11 -4.13
CA ILE A 263 -0.56 -26.32 -2.70
C ILE A 263 -0.10 -25.00 -2.05
N LEU A 264 0.79 -24.26 -2.71
CA LEU A 264 1.26 -22.97 -2.20
C LEU A 264 0.12 -21.96 -2.08
N THR A 265 -0.75 -21.88 -3.09
CA THR A 265 -1.88 -20.95 -3.09
C THR A 265 -2.81 -21.22 -1.92
N ASN A 266 -3.16 -22.49 -1.66
CA ASN A 266 -4.02 -22.85 -0.54
C ASN A 266 -3.37 -22.55 0.81
N LEU A 267 -2.08 -22.85 0.97
CA LEU A 267 -1.33 -22.51 2.17
C LEU A 267 -1.34 -20.99 2.45
N ILE A 268 -1.18 -20.17 1.42
CA ILE A 268 -1.19 -18.70 1.57
C ILE A 268 -2.58 -18.20 1.99
N LYS A 269 -3.65 -18.80 1.46
CA LYS A 269 -5.03 -18.51 1.91
C LYS A 269 -5.26 -18.92 3.37
N GLU A 270 -4.75 -20.07 3.79
CA GLU A 270 -4.83 -20.52 5.19
C GLU A 270 -4.11 -19.58 6.17
N LEU A 271 -3.09 -18.87 5.70
CA LEU A 271 -2.38 -17.83 6.47
C LEU A 271 -3.14 -16.49 6.51
N GLY A 272 -4.30 -16.38 5.87
CA GLY A 272 -5.15 -15.19 5.88
C GLY A 272 -4.89 -14.17 4.78
N TYR A 273 -4.09 -14.51 3.77
CA TYR A 273 -3.81 -13.64 2.63
C TYR A 273 -4.76 -13.89 1.45
N ASP A 274 -5.04 -12.85 0.67
CA ASP A 274 -5.75 -13.00 -0.62
C ASP A 274 -4.78 -13.58 -1.65
N ALA A 275 -5.09 -14.76 -2.19
CA ALA A 275 -4.22 -15.44 -3.15
C ALA A 275 -4.98 -16.14 -4.28
N ILE A 276 -4.38 -16.14 -5.47
CA ILE A 276 -4.90 -16.81 -6.67
C ILE A 276 -3.84 -17.64 -7.36
N ALA A 277 -4.26 -18.73 -8.00
CA ALA A 277 -3.41 -19.57 -8.83
C ALA A 277 -3.65 -19.27 -10.32
N ILE A 278 -2.57 -19.18 -11.09
CA ILE A 278 -2.61 -19.02 -12.55
C ILE A 278 -1.70 -20.07 -13.20
N HIS A 279 -2.27 -20.90 -14.07
CA HIS A 279 -1.49 -21.91 -14.79
C HIS A 279 -1.25 -21.51 -16.24
N ARG A 280 -0.20 -20.70 -16.45
CA ARG A 280 0.07 -20.02 -17.74
C ARG A 280 0.16 -20.96 -18.94
N ASP A 281 0.79 -22.13 -18.76
CA ASP A 281 1.15 -23.03 -19.85
C ASP A 281 0.43 -24.39 -19.79
N ILE A 282 -0.55 -24.57 -18.90
CA ILE A 282 -1.19 -25.88 -18.65
C ILE A 282 -1.91 -26.45 -19.86
N ALA A 283 -2.48 -25.58 -20.69
CA ALA A 283 -3.19 -25.93 -21.92
C ALA A 283 -2.28 -26.00 -23.16
N LYS A 284 -0.99 -25.67 -23.03
CA LYS A 284 -0.07 -25.75 -24.16
C LYS A 284 0.29 -27.21 -24.42
N ILE A 285 0.15 -27.60 -25.68
CA ILE A 285 0.49 -28.94 -26.15
C ILE A 285 2.01 -29.12 -26.01
N LEU A 286 2.42 -30.30 -25.54
CA LEU A 286 3.81 -30.65 -25.29
C LEU A 286 4.64 -30.66 -26.57
#